data_AF-A0A1V5XNF2-F1
#
_entry.id   AF-A0A1V5XNF2-F1
#
_cell.length_a   1.000
_cell.length_b   1.000
_cell.length_c   1.000
_cell.angle_alpha   90.00
_cell.angle_beta   90.00
_cell.angle_gamma   90.00
#
_symmetry.space_group_name_H-M   'P 1'
#
loop_
_entity.id
_entity.type
_entity.pdbx_description
1 polymer ?
#
loop_
_entity_poly.entity_id
_entity_poly.type
_entity_poly.pdbx_seq_one_letter_code
_entity_poly.pdbx_strand_id
1 'polypeptide(L)'
;MDQIQFAIAGTTTLNTNPLHTCHVDGRTCEIADAIASPSLLRGSRSAARLHSAFEFVTDVLPCAFCREAEASVDRLRGVRFGKHERNILQYSPGPTSPSGAILDPDLSTHSDRETYLRAVRKLSRLGLLEVGHRLVRVQTGSRRKDGTAVTRAYMHRTLQQTALGALVVEAYRSEMEAGKAIRWEKQLDGLRQRARSSLNELLVEFGVSLETRVETLALESQAGGVDAKRARETRYLVQPLLDALKSTVRWNDDEVKNQRSRG
;
A
#
# COMPACT_ATOMS: atom_id res chain seq x y z
N MET A 1 -35.28 1.73 -55.79
CA MET A 1 -33.81 1.83 -55.64
C MET A 1 -33.53 2.80 -54.50
N ASP A 2 -33.09 2.20 -53.40
CA ASP A 2 -32.27 2.71 -52.29
C ASP A 2 -32.78 3.87 -51.41
N GLN A 3 -33.48 3.49 -50.34
CA GLN A 3 -33.52 4.24 -49.08
C GLN A 3 -32.30 3.84 -48.25
N ILE A 4 -31.35 4.76 -48.07
CA ILE A 4 -30.21 4.59 -47.19
C ILE A 4 -30.63 4.98 -45.76
N GLN A 5 -30.78 3.99 -44.89
CA GLN A 5 -30.94 4.18 -43.45
C GLN A 5 -29.56 4.44 -42.82
N PHE A 6 -29.36 5.63 -42.26
CA PHE A 6 -28.23 5.91 -41.37
C PHE A 6 -28.61 5.50 -39.94
N ALA A 7 -28.05 4.37 -39.48
CA ALA A 7 -28.06 4.00 -38.08
C ALA A 7 -27.00 4.83 -37.34
N ILE A 8 -27.43 5.89 -36.64
CA ILE A 8 -26.59 6.57 -35.64
C ILE A 8 -26.82 5.86 -34.31
N ALA A 9 -26.15 4.72 -34.12
CA ALA A 9 -25.93 4.15 -32.80
C ALA A 9 -24.69 4.82 -32.19
N GLY A 10 -24.82 6.09 -31.84
CA GLY A 10 -23.86 6.78 -30.99
C GLY A 10 -24.18 6.47 -29.53
N THR A 11 -23.75 5.32 -29.03
CA THR A 11 -23.58 5.14 -27.58
C THR A 11 -22.55 6.17 -27.15
N THR A 12 -23.02 7.27 -26.56
CA THR A 12 -22.18 8.28 -25.93
C THR A 12 -21.26 7.57 -24.96
N THR A 13 -20.00 7.38 -25.35
CA THR A 13 -18.94 6.88 -24.48
C THR A 13 -18.90 7.81 -23.28
N LEU A 14 -19.39 7.31 -22.15
CA LEU A 14 -19.25 7.96 -20.85
C LEU A 14 -17.79 8.38 -20.72
N ASN A 15 -17.61 9.69 -20.59
CA ASN A 15 -16.37 10.38 -20.35
C ASN A 15 -15.60 9.59 -19.26
N THR A 16 -14.63 8.77 -19.66
CA THR A 16 -13.87 7.92 -18.73
C THR A 16 -12.98 8.82 -17.91
N ASN A 17 -13.50 9.23 -16.76
CA ASN A 17 -12.77 10.06 -15.82
C ASN A 17 -11.46 9.33 -15.46
N PRO A 18 -10.29 9.98 -15.58
CA PRO A 18 -8.99 9.33 -15.35
C PRO A 18 -8.85 8.75 -13.93
N LEU A 19 -9.65 9.26 -12.99
CA LEU A 19 -9.72 8.81 -11.59
C LEU A 19 -10.16 7.35 -11.43
N HIS A 20 -10.79 6.73 -12.44
CA HIS A 20 -11.19 5.33 -12.38
C HIS A 20 -10.19 4.38 -13.06
N THR A 21 -9.06 4.88 -13.58
CA THR A 21 -8.09 4.02 -14.28
C THR A 21 -6.97 3.55 -13.36
N CYS A 22 -6.60 2.28 -13.48
CA CYS A 22 -5.48 1.69 -12.79
C CYS A 22 -4.19 2.20 -13.42
N HIS A 23 -3.28 2.73 -12.60
CA HIS A 23 -1.99 3.25 -13.07
C HIS A 23 -1.07 2.17 -13.65
N VAL A 24 -1.34 0.88 -13.35
CA VAL A 24 -0.51 -0.25 -13.77
C VAL A 24 -0.78 -0.63 -15.23
N ASP A 25 -2.05 -0.71 -15.64
CA ASP A 25 -2.46 -1.24 -16.93
C ASP A 25 -3.50 -0.38 -17.69
N GLY A 26 -3.90 0.75 -17.13
CA GLY A 26 -4.87 1.69 -17.71
C GLY A 26 -6.32 1.19 -17.69
N ARG A 27 -6.61 0.01 -17.13
CA ARG A 27 -7.99 -0.54 -17.05
C ARG A 27 -8.75 0.07 -15.89
N THR A 28 -10.07 -0.08 -15.86
CA THR A 28 -10.88 0.40 -14.73
C THR A 28 -10.44 -0.25 -13.43
N CYS A 29 -10.18 0.55 -12.39
CA CYS A 29 -9.84 0.11 -11.05
C CYS A 29 -11.03 -0.59 -10.41
N GLU A 30 -10.86 -1.84 -9.99
CA GLU A 30 -11.94 -2.69 -9.46
C GLU A 30 -12.57 -2.13 -8.18
N ILE A 31 -11.77 -1.49 -7.34
CA ILE A 31 -12.25 -0.81 -6.12
C ILE A 31 -13.01 0.45 -6.49
N ALA A 32 -12.51 1.22 -7.45
CA ALA A 32 -13.17 2.43 -7.94
C ALA A 32 -14.52 2.11 -8.57
N ASP A 33 -14.57 1.04 -9.37
CA ASP A 33 -15.79 0.53 -10.01
C ASP A 33 -16.78 0.00 -8.97
N ALA A 34 -16.31 -0.78 -7.99
CA ALA A 34 -17.14 -1.24 -6.89
C ALA A 34 -17.77 -0.07 -6.13
N ILE A 35 -16.98 0.93 -5.73
CA ILE A 35 -17.46 2.12 -5.00
C ILE A 35 -18.44 2.94 -5.85
N ALA A 36 -18.19 3.07 -7.15
CA ALA A 36 -19.08 3.76 -8.07
C ALA A 36 -20.39 2.98 -8.35
N SER A 37 -20.44 1.69 -7.99
CA SER A 37 -21.61 0.85 -8.22
C SER A 37 -22.85 1.39 -7.51
N PRO A 38 -24.01 1.51 -8.20
CA PRO A 38 -25.26 2.01 -7.61
C PRO A 38 -25.70 1.29 -6.33
N SER A 39 -25.26 0.04 -6.14
CA SER A 39 -25.51 -0.80 -4.97
C SER A 39 -24.98 -0.18 -3.67
N LEU A 40 -23.75 0.34 -3.71
CA LEU A 40 -23.11 1.02 -2.56
C LEU A 40 -23.66 2.43 -2.36
N LEU A 41 -24.26 3.01 -3.39
CA LEU A 41 -24.72 4.40 -3.39
C LEU A 41 -26.20 4.58 -3.00
N ARG A 42 -26.95 3.49 -2.78
CA ARG A 42 -28.36 3.53 -2.33
C ARG A 42 -28.46 4.17 -0.94
N GLY A 43 -28.57 5.49 -0.89
CA GLY A 43 -28.75 6.28 0.33
C GLY A 43 -27.93 7.56 0.37
N SER A 44 -26.87 7.68 -0.43
CA SER A 44 -26.01 8.86 -0.46
C SER A 44 -26.57 9.90 -1.46
N ARG A 45 -26.99 11.06 -0.94
CA ARG A 45 -27.76 12.07 -1.71
C ARG A 45 -27.00 12.85 -2.80
N SER A 46 -25.84 12.41 -3.30
CA SER A 46 -25.33 12.90 -4.60
C SER A 46 -24.12 12.11 -5.09
N ALA A 47 -24.17 11.64 -6.34
CA ALA A 47 -23.00 11.11 -7.07
C ALA A 47 -21.82 12.11 -7.11
N ALA A 48 -22.11 13.42 -7.12
CA ALA A 48 -21.09 14.48 -7.12
C ALA A 48 -20.22 14.49 -5.85
N ARG A 49 -20.80 14.25 -4.67
CA ARG A 49 -20.03 14.19 -3.40
C ARG A 49 -19.09 12.99 -3.34
N LEU A 50 -19.50 11.87 -3.93
CA LEU A 50 -18.67 10.66 -4.00
C LEU A 50 -17.51 10.86 -4.98
N HIS A 51 -17.74 11.59 -6.07
CA HIS A 51 -16.67 11.95 -6.98
C HIS A 51 -15.60 12.80 -6.28
N SER A 52 -16.02 13.84 -5.55
CA SER A 52 -15.09 14.63 -4.72
C SER A 52 -14.43 13.79 -3.63
N ALA A 53 -15.17 12.88 -2.98
CA ALA A 53 -14.59 11.94 -2.03
C ALA A 53 -13.53 11.04 -2.69
N PHE A 54 -13.74 10.63 -3.95
CA PHE A 54 -12.82 9.76 -4.67
C PHE A 54 -11.43 10.40 -4.83
N GLU A 55 -11.38 11.70 -5.14
CA GLU A 55 -10.11 12.45 -5.21
C GLU A 55 -9.33 12.37 -3.89
N PHE A 56 -10.02 12.36 -2.74
CA PHE A 56 -9.41 12.29 -1.41
C PHE A 56 -9.06 10.89 -0.92
N VAL A 57 -9.45 9.84 -1.65
CA VAL A 57 -9.20 8.44 -1.24
C VAL A 57 -8.31 7.69 -2.21
N THR A 58 -7.91 8.33 -3.32
CA THR A 58 -6.96 7.73 -4.27
C THR A 58 -5.63 7.38 -3.63
N ASP A 59 -5.20 8.14 -2.61
CA ASP A 59 -3.97 7.93 -1.84
C ASP A 59 -4.06 6.76 -0.85
N VAL A 60 -5.27 6.27 -0.54
CA VAL A 60 -5.50 5.14 0.37
C VAL A 60 -6.01 3.89 -0.34
N LEU A 61 -5.99 3.87 -1.68
CA LEU A 61 -6.30 2.66 -2.45
C LEU A 61 -5.24 1.58 -2.15
N PRO A 62 -5.63 0.32 -1.88
CA PRO A 62 -4.70 -0.77 -1.60
C PRO A 62 -4.08 -1.32 -2.89
N CYS A 63 -3.50 -0.43 -3.71
CA CYS A 63 -2.90 -0.77 -5.01
C CYS A 63 -1.81 -1.82 -4.88
N ALA A 64 -1.05 -1.76 -3.79
CA ALA A 64 -0.02 -2.73 -3.46
C ALA A 64 -0.54 -4.18 -3.44
N PHE A 65 -1.82 -4.41 -3.12
CA PHE A 65 -2.45 -5.75 -3.03
C PHE A 65 -3.29 -6.13 -4.26
N CYS A 66 -3.33 -5.28 -5.30
CA CYS A 66 -4.13 -5.50 -6.49
C CYS A 66 -3.28 -5.89 -7.71
N ARG A 67 -3.53 -5.27 -8.87
CA ARG A 67 -2.79 -5.48 -10.13
C ARG A 67 -1.31 -5.14 -10.02
N GLU A 68 -0.92 -4.24 -9.11
CA GLU A 68 0.49 -3.87 -8.92
C GLU A 68 1.31 -5.03 -8.38
N ALA A 69 0.74 -5.81 -7.44
CA ALA A 69 1.36 -7.02 -6.91
C ALA A 69 1.59 -8.04 -8.03
N GLU A 70 0.53 -8.32 -8.81
CA GLU A 70 0.54 -9.27 -9.92
C GLU A 70 1.56 -8.87 -11.00
N ALA A 71 1.56 -7.61 -11.42
CA ALA A 71 2.52 -7.09 -12.40
C ALA A 71 3.97 -7.14 -11.89
N SER A 72 4.17 -7.00 -10.58
CA SER A 72 5.50 -7.06 -9.98
C SER A 72 6.06 -8.49 -9.89
N VAL A 73 5.23 -9.53 -9.93
CA VAL A 73 5.68 -10.94 -9.93
C VAL A 73 6.62 -11.24 -11.10
N ASP A 74 6.36 -10.65 -12.27
CA ASP A 74 7.16 -10.88 -13.48
C ASP A 74 8.61 -10.44 -13.32
N ARG A 75 8.87 -9.47 -12.43
CA ARG A 75 10.21 -8.98 -12.13
C ARG A 75 11.08 -10.04 -11.44
N LEU A 76 10.48 -11.10 -10.88
CA LEU A 76 11.20 -12.19 -10.21
C LEU A 76 11.80 -13.21 -11.20
N ARG A 77 11.42 -13.17 -12.48
CA ARG A 77 11.94 -14.11 -13.49
C ARG A 77 13.45 -14.00 -13.61
N GLY A 78 14.16 -15.12 -13.52
CA GLY A 78 15.63 -15.18 -13.60
C GLY A 78 16.37 -14.61 -12.40
N VAL A 79 15.67 -14.19 -11.34
CA VAL A 79 16.30 -13.58 -10.18
C VAL A 79 16.87 -14.65 -9.24
N ARG A 80 17.99 -14.36 -8.57
CA ARG A 80 18.49 -15.17 -7.46
C ARG A 80 18.63 -14.33 -6.22
N PHE A 81 18.16 -14.81 -5.08
CA PHE A 81 18.39 -14.14 -3.79
C PHE A 81 19.65 -14.69 -3.14
N GLY A 82 20.58 -13.80 -2.82
CA GLY A 82 21.72 -14.10 -1.97
C GLY A 82 21.35 -14.09 -0.49
N LYS A 83 22.34 -14.29 0.37
CA LYS A 83 22.16 -14.33 1.83
C LYS A 83 21.58 -13.02 2.37
N HIS A 84 22.13 -11.87 1.95
CA HIS A 84 21.64 -10.58 2.41
C HIS A 84 20.22 -10.28 1.92
N GLU A 85 19.90 -10.59 0.67
CA GLU A 85 18.54 -10.38 0.16
C GLU A 85 17.51 -11.17 0.95
N ARG A 86 17.78 -12.45 1.23
CA ARG A 86 16.86 -13.29 2.03
C ARG A 86 16.70 -12.75 3.45
N ASN A 87 17.80 -12.45 4.13
CA ASN A 87 17.76 -11.94 5.50
C ASN A 87 17.01 -10.61 5.58
N ILE A 88 17.35 -9.66 4.69
CA ILE A 88 16.68 -8.35 4.67
C ILE A 88 15.19 -8.54 4.45
N LEU A 89 14.79 -9.35 3.46
CA LEU A 89 13.39 -9.54 3.16
C LEU A 89 12.65 -10.20 4.32
N GLN A 90 13.20 -11.23 4.95
CA GLN A 90 12.60 -11.94 6.10
C GLN A 90 12.41 -11.06 7.34
N TYR A 91 13.37 -10.18 7.63
CA TYR A 91 13.37 -9.36 8.85
C TYR A 91 12.83 -7.95 8.62
N SER A 92 12.52 -7.57 7.38
CA SER A 92 11.79 -6.34 7.10
C SER A 92 10.34 -6.49 7.59
N PRO A 93 9.75 -5.44 8.18
CA PRO A 93 8.37 -5.49 8.65
C PRO A 93 7.40 -5.58 7.48
N GLY A 94 6.23 -6.17 7.73
CA GLY A 94 5.17 -6.29 6.74
C GLY A 94 4.60 -4.93 6.28
N PRO A 95 3.79 -4.93 5.21
CA PRO A 95 3.17 -3.72 4.66
C PRO A 95 2.20 -3.04 5.64
N THR A 96 1.61 -3.80 6.57
CA THR A 96 0.67 -3.29 7.57
C THR A 96 1.36 -2.65 8.77
N SER A 97 2.68 -2.79 8.91
CA SER A 97 3.39 -2.27 10.08
C SER A 97 3.49 -0.74 9.99
N PRO A 98 3.04 0.01 11.02
CA PRO A 98 2.83 1.46 10.96
C PRO A 98 4.13 2.28 10.85
N SER A 99 5.29 1.65 10.96
CA SER A 99 6.57 2.31 10.74
C SER A 99 7.57 1.27 10.23
N GLY A 100 8.02 1.42 8.99
CA GLY A 100 9.14 0.63 8.46
C GLY A 100 10.29 0.56 9.47
N ALA A 101 10.95 -0.59 9.54
CA ALA A 101 11.96 -0.83 10.55
C ALA A 101 13.23 -0.08 10.13
N ILE A 102 13.86 0.57 11.10
CA ILE A 102 15.23 1.04 10.95
C ILE A 102 16.11 -0.21 11.06
N LEU A 103 16.28 -0.91 9.94
CA LEU A 103 17.27 -1.95 9.83
C LEU A 103 18.61 -1.25 9.56
N ASP A 104 19.25 -0.78 10.63
CA ASP A 104 20.68 -0.47 10.60
C ASP A 104 21.40 -1.74 11.08
N PRO A 105 21.77 -2.67 10.18
CA PRO A 105 22.56 -3.81 10.59
C PRO A 105 23.87 -3.31 11.22
N ASP A 106 24.27 -3.92 12.33
CA ASP A 106 25.55 -3.65 12.99
C ASP A 106 26.68 -4.23 12.13
N LEU A 107 26.99 -3.54 11.02
CA LEU A 107 27.94 -3.99 10.02
C LEU A 107 29.32 -3.45 10.38
N SER A 108 30.19 -4.35 10.77
CA SER A 108 31.55 -4.05 11.22
C SER A 108 32.47 -3.56 10.11
N THR A 109 32.12 -3.81 8.83
CA THR A 109 32.96 -3.43 7.68
C THR A 109 32.22 -2.63 6.62
N HIS A 110 32.97 -1.76 5.91
CA HIS A 110 32.46 -1.01 4.76
C HIS A 110 31.99 -1.93 3.62
N SER A 111 32.65 -3.07 3.43
CA SER A 111 32.30 -4.06 2.39
C SER A 111 30.93 -4.69 2.67
N ASP A 112 30.67 -5.05 3.93
CA ASP A 112 29.37 -5.61 4.31
C ASP A 112 28.25 -4.58 4.13
N ARG A 113 28.53 -3.31 4.46
CA ARG A 113 27.61 -2.20 4.24
C ARG A 113 27.25 -2.04 2.78
N GLU A 114 28.22 -2.01 1.89
CA GLU A 114 27.95 -1.89 0.45
C GLU A 114 27.17 -3.11 -0.08
N THR A 115 27.49 -4.31 0.40
CA THR A 115 26.77 -5.54 0.02
C THR A 115 25.31 -5.49 0.46
N TYR A 116 25.06 -5.07 1.71
CA TYR A 116 23.71 -4.83 2.23
C TYR A 116 22.96 -3.79 1.39
N LEU A 117 23.58 -2.65 1.09
CA LEU A 117 22.96 -1.58 0.29
C LEU A 117 22.65 -2.02 -1.15
N ARG A 118 23.46 -2.91 -1.73
CA ARG A 118 23.17 -3.54 -3.03
C ARG A 118 21.98 -4.47 -2.95
N ALA A 119 21.89 -5.28 -1.90
CA ALA A 119 20.76 -6.16 -1.66
C ALA A 119 19.45 -5.38 -1.48
N VAL A 120 19.45 -4.29 -0.69
CA VAL A 120 18.29 -3.38 -0.54
C VAL A 120 17.87 -2.79 -1.89
N ARG A 121 18.80 -2.23 -2.66
CA ARG A 121 18.51 -1.64 -3.98
C ARG A 121 17.91 -2.66 -4.94
N LYS A 122 18.43 -3.88 -4.91
CA LYS A 122 17.92 -4.99 -5.74
C LYS A 122 16.50 -5.37 -5.35
N LEU A 123 16.23 -5.60 -4.06
CA LEU A 123 14.89 -5.96 -3.58
C LEU A 123 13.86 -4.84 -3.85
N SER A 124 14.26 -3.58 -3.68
CA SER A 124 13.39 -2.44 -4.00
C SER A 124 13.07 -2.36 -5.50
N ARG A 125 14.07 -2.56 -6.38
CA ARG A 125 13.84 -2.62 -7.83
C ARG A 125 12.88 -3.75 -8.24
N LEU A 126 12.92 -4.86 -7.51
CA LEU A 126 12.02 -5.99 -7.71
C LEU A 126 10.61 -5.75 -7.17
N GLY A 127 10.35 -4.62 -6.49
CA GLY A 127 9.06 -4.33 -5.88
C GLY A 127 8.78 -5.18 -4.64
N LEU A 128 9.81 -5.67 -3.94
CA LEU A 128 9.68 -6.48 -2.72
C LEU A 128 9.90 -5.68 -1.45
N LEU A 129 10.57 -4.54 -1.55
CA LEU A 129 10.82 -3.63 -0.45
C LEU A 129 10.53 -2.19 -0.85
N GLU A 130 9.88 -1.48 0.04
CA GLU A 130 9.79 -0.04 0.03
C GLU A 130 10.89 0.57 0.91
N VAL A 131 11.54 1.62 0.40
CA VAL A 131 12.67 2.27 1.06
C VAL A 131 12.27 3.69 1.42
N GLY A 132 12.02 3.90 2.70
CA GLY A 132 11.69 5.20 3.27
C GLY A 132 12.87 5.84 4.00
N HIS A 133 12.60 7.02 4.57
CA HIS A 133 13.50 7.65 5.52
C HIS A 133 12.71 8.15 6.73
N ARG A 134 13.29 8.02 7.92
CA ARG A 134 12.72 8.49 9.17
C ARG A 134 13.73 9.33 9.92
N LEU A 135 13.28 10.45 10.47
CA LEU A 135 14.09 11.26 11.36
C LEU A 135 14.19 10.59 12.74
N VAL A 136 15.40 10.20 13.13
CA VAL A 136 15.68 9.58 14.42
C VAL A 136 16.55 10.52 15.23
N ARG A 137 16.19 10.67 16.51
CA ARG A 137 16.96 11.47 17.45
C ARG A 137 17.95 10.55 18.17
N VAL A 138 19.22 10.68 17.82
CA VAL A 138 20.31 9.89 18.41
C VAL A 138 21.00 10.71 19.49
N GLN A 139 21.16 10.12 20.68
CA GLN A 139 21.99 10.71 21.71
C GLN A 139 23.45 10.59 21.27
N THR A 140 24.12 11.73 21.15
CA THR A 140 25.55 11.75 20.85
C THR A 140 26.34 11.53 22.14
N GLY A 141 27.58 11.01 22.03
CA GLY A 141 28.49 10.91 23.18
C GLY A 141 28.91 12.27 23.78
N SER A 142 28.49 13.39 23.19
CA SER A 142 28.77 14.73 23.67
C SER A 142 27.77 15.16 24.75
N ARG A 143 28.27 15.85 25.78
CA ARG A 143 27.46 16.52 26.79
C ARG A 143 27.59 18.03 26.68
N ARG A 144 26.50 18.74 26.98
CA ARG A 144 26.52 20.19 27.15
C ARG A 144 27.22 20.56 28.47
N LYS A 145 27.53 21.85 28.65
CA LYS A 145 28.16 22.37 29.89
C LYS A 145 27.33 22.11 31.15
N ASP A 146 26.02 21.99 31.00
CA ASP A 146 25.05 21.65 32.06
C ASP A 146 24.95 20.13 32.34
N GLY A 147 25.76 19.31 31.68
CA GLY A 147 25.76 17.85 31.81
C GLY A 147 24.69 17.13 31.00
N THR A 148 23.79 17.83 30.30
CA THR A 148 22.75 17.21 29.49
C THR A 148 23.32 16.56 28.23
N ALA A 149 22.81 15.38 27.87
CA ALA A 149 23.22 14.68 26.65
C ALA A 149 22.78 15.47 25.41
N VAL A 150 23.70 15.65 24.46
CA VAL A 150 23.37 16.32 23.19
C VAL A 150 22.66 15.32 22.29
N THR A 151 21.40 15.59 21.99
CA THR A 151 20.62 14.82 21.01
C THR A 151 20.68 15.50 19.64
N ARG A 152 20.96 14.73 18.58
CA ARG A 152 20.94 15.21 17.20
C ARG A 152 19.95 14.40 16.37
N ALA A 153 19.30 15.07 15.43
CA ALA A 153 18.36 14.43 14.51
C ALA A 153 19.10 13.97 13.25
N TYR A 154 18.97 12.70 12.91
CA TYR A 154 19.56 12.07 11.73
C TYR A 154 18.47 11.40 10.89
N MET A 155 18.61 11.47 9.57
CA MET A 155 17.75 10.73 8.66
C MET A 155 18.27 9.30 8.55
N HIS A 156 17.52 8.33 9.08
CA HIS A 156 17.80 6.92 8.91
C HIS A 156 16.94 6.34 7.80
N ARG A 157 17.48 5.36 7.08
CA ARG A 157 16.72 4.59 6.10
C ARG A 157 15.79 3.63 6.83
N THR A 158 14.55 3.56 6.38
CA THR A 158 13.57 2.57 6.83
C THR A 158 13.29 1.60 5.70
N LEU A 159 13.12 0.33 6.04
CA LEU A 159 12.73 -0.72 5.11
C LEU A 159 11.38 -1.27 5.51
N GLN A 160 10.54 -1.57 4.51
CA GLN A 160 9.25 -2.21 4.69
C GLN A 160 9.02 -3.18 3.54
N GLN A 161 8.43 -4.34 3.82
CA GLN A 161 7.97 -5.25 2.78
C GLN A 161 6.79 -4.61 2.04
N THR A 162 6.82 -4.70 0.72
CA THR A 162 5.61 -4.50 -0.06
C THR A 162 4.67 -5.70 0.13
N ALA A 163 3.44 -5.60 -0.36
CA ALA A 163 2.52 -6.75 -0.39
C ALA A 163 3.13 -7.98 -1.09
N LEU A 164 3.81 -7.78 -2.23
CA LEU A 164 4.52 -8.85 -2.92
C LEU A 164 5.68 -9.39 -2.06
N GLY A 165 6.42 -8.52 -1.36
CA GLY A 165 7.48 -8.91 -0.44
C GLY A 165 6.97 -9.82 0.68
N ALA A 166 5.87 -9.43 1.32
CA ALA A 166 5.22 -10.20 2.38
C ALA A 166 4.73 -11.56 1.88
N LEU A 167 4.07 -11.59 0.72
CA LEU A 167 3.61 -12.82 0.09
C LEU A 167 4.77 -13.78 -0.22
N VAL A 168 5.87 -13.25 -0.76
CA VAL A 168 7.06 -14.05 -1.09
C VAL A 168 7.69 -14.62 0.18
N VAL A 169 7.73 -13.86 1.27
CA VAL A 169 8.20 -14.37 2.57
C VAL A 169 7.24 -15.42 3.12
N GLU A 170 5.94 -15.19 3.10
CA GLU A 170 4.95 -16.15 3.57
C GLU A 170 5.04 -17.48 2.81
N ALA A 171 5.12 -17.43 1.49
CA ALA A 171 5.13 -18.62 0.63
C ALA A 171 6.45 -19.41 0.71
N TYR A 172 7.59 -18.75 0.92
CA TYR A 172 8.92 -19.37 0.82
C TYR A 172 9.82 -19.15 2.04
N ARG A 173 9.23 -18.88 3.21
CA ARG A 173 9.98 -18.65 4.47
C ARG A 173 10.97 -19.78 4.73
N SER A 174 10.49 -21.02 4.65
CA SER A 174 11.27 -22.22 4.99
C SER A 174 12.49 -22.38 4.07
N GLU A 175 12.34 -22.11 2.78
CA GLU A 175 13.39 -22.17 1.79
C GLU A 175 14.41 -21.05 2.01
N MET A 176 13.93 -19.85 2.35
CA MET A 176 14.81 -18.72 2.60
C MET A 176 15.66 -18.93 3.87
N GLU A 177 15.06 -19.44 4.95
CA GLU A 177 15.74 -19.79 6.21
C GLU A 177 16.76 -20.92 6.00
N ALA A 178 16.39 -21.94 5.22
CA ALA A 178 17.29 -23.02 4.84
C ALA A 178 18.36 -22.59 3.81
N GLY A 179 18.33 -21.35 3.32
CA GLY A 179 19.23 -20.85 2.29
C GLY A 179 19.09 -21.54 0.93
N LYS A 180 17.98 -22.25 0.69
CA LYS A 180 17.70 -22.95 -0.56
C LYS A 180 17.45 -21.97 -1.68
N ALA A 181 17.93 -22.31 -2.89
CA ALA A 181 17.66 -21.54 -4.07
C ALA A 181 16.20 -21.71 -4.50
N ILE A 182 15.46 -20.61 -4.60
CA ILE A 182 14.08 -20.58 -5.10
C ILE A 182 14.14 -20.49 -6.64
N ARG A 183 13.48 -21.43 -7.32
CA ARG A 183 13.37 -21.44 -8.79
C ARG A 183 12.14 -20.68 -9.22
N TRP A 184 12.23 -19.35 -9.31
CA TRP A 184 11.07 -18.48 -9.52
C TRP A 184 10.22 -18.85 -10.73
N GLU A 185 10.82 -19.32 -11.82
CA GLU A 185 10.12 -19.68 -13.05
C GLU A 185 9.00 -20.70 -12.81
N LYS A 186 9.21 -21.63 -11.87
CA LYS A 186 8.21 -22.65 -11.51
C LYS A 186 7.15 -22.15 -10.53
N GLN A 187 7.40 -20.99 -9.93
CA GLN A 187 6.64 -20.43 -8.82
C GLN A 187 5.81 -19.21 -9.25
N LEU A 188 6.13 -18.58 -10.39
CA LEU A 188 5.50 -17.33 -10.82
C LEU A 188 3.98 -17.44 -10.91
N ASP A 189 3.44 -18.51 -11.50
CA ASP A 189 1.98 -18.66 -11.66
C ASP A 189 1.27 -18.81 -10.32
N GLY A 190 1.85 -19.60 -9.41
CA GLY A 190 1.33 -19.72 -8.04
C GLY A 190 1.41 -18.40 -7.26
N LEU A 191 2.49 -17.63 -7.46
CA LEU A 191 2.61 -16.31 -6.87
C LEU A 191 1.63 -15.31 -7.45
N ARG A 192 1.40 -15.28 -8.77
CA ARG A 192 0.39 -14.39 -9.39
C ARG A 192 -1.01 -14.69 -8.85
N GLN A 193 -1.37 -15.96 -8.72
CA GLN A 193 -2.65 -16.37 -8.14
C GLN A 193 -2.83 -15.93 -6.69
N ARG A 194 -1.74 -15.90 -5.90
CA ARG A 194 -1.79 -15.46 -4.50
C ARG A 194 -1.60 -13.94 -4.31
N ALA A 195 -0.93 -13.29 -5.25
CA ALA A 195 -0.63 -11.86 -5.19
C ALA A 195 -1.87 -11.00 -5.36
N ARG A 196 -2.87 -11.53 -6.06
CA ARG A 196 -4.14 -10.86 -6.24
C ARG A 196 -5.08 -11.21 -5.10
N SER A 197 -5.30 -10.26 -4.21
CA SER A 197 -6.39 -10.34 -3.24
C SER A 197 -7.74 -10.37 -3.94
N SER A 198 -8.70 -11.07 -3.35
CA SER A 198 -10.10 -11.02 -3.80
C SER A 198 -10.66 -9.60 -3.68
N LEU A 199 -11.70 -9.27 -4.44
CA LEU A 199 -12.34 -7.95 -4.35
C LEU A 199 -12.81 -7.64 -2.93
N ASN A 200 -13.33 -8.64 -2.20
CA ASN A 200 -13.75 -8.45 -0.82
C ASN A 200 -12.57 -8.10 0.10
N GLU A 201 -11.45 -8.82 0.00
CA GLU A 201 -10.24 -8.51 0.78
C GLU A 201 -9.70 -7.11 0.46
N LEU A 202 -9.69 -6.73 -0.82
CA LEU A 202 -9.31 -5.38 -1.25
C LEU A 202 -10.24 -4.31 -0.66
N LEU A 203 -11.54 -4.56 -0.60
CA LEU A 203 -12.50 -3.63 -0.01
C LEU A 203 -12.35 -3.53 1.52
N VAL A 204 -12.00 -4.63 2.21
CA VAL A 204 -11.68 -4.60 3.65
C VAL A 204 -10.42 -3.77 3.89
N GLU A 205 -9.33 -4.04 3.16
CA GLU A 205 -8.05 -3.32 3.30
C GLU A 205 -8.21 -1.83 2.99
N PHE A 206 -8.99 -1.50 1.94
CA PHE A 206 -9.37 -0.13 1.63
C PHE A 206 -10.14 0.51 2.79
N GLY A 207 -11.10 -0.20 3.37
CA GLY A 207 -11.87 0.27 4.53
C GLY A 207 -11.00 0.58 5.75
N VAL A 208 -10.02 -0.28 6.07
CA VAL A 208 -9.08 -0.07 7.18
C VAL A 208 -8.19 1.16 6.93
N SER A 209 -7.68 1.29 5.71
CA SER A 209 -6.86 2.44 5.30
C SER A 209 -7.67 3.75 5.38
N LEU A 210 -8.93 3.68 4.92
CA LEU A 210 -9.86 4.80 4.95
C LEU A 210 -10.22 5.22 6.39
N GLU A 211 -10.44 4.27 7.28
CA GLU A 211 -10.70 4.51 8.70
C GLU A 211 -9.51 5.21 9.37
N THR A 212 -8.30 4.73 9.14
CA THR A 212 -7.06 5.35 9.63
C THR A 212 -6.91 6.79 9.12
N ARG A 213 -7.25 7.03 7.85
CA ARG A 213 -7.22 8.37 7.27
C ARG A 213 -8.26 9.29 7.89
N VAL A 214 -9.47 8.80 8.14
CA VAL A 214 -10.54 9.54 8.83
C VAL A 214 -10.13 9.90 10.27
N GLU A 215 -9.50 8.99 11.00
CA GLU A 215 -8.95 9.25 12.34
C GLU A 215 -7.86 10.33 12.29
N THR A 216 -6.96 10.27 11.31
CA THR A 216 -5.92 11.28 11.10
C THR A 216 -6.53 12.66 10.80
N LEU A 217 -7.50 12.74 9.90
CA LEU A 217 -8.22 13.97 9.58
C LEU A 217 -8.98 14.52 10.80
N ALA A 218 -9.48 13.65 11.68
CA ALA A 218 -10.11 14.06 12.93
C ALA A 218 -9.12 14.76 13.86
N LEU A 219 -7.90 14.22 14.01
CA LEU A 219 -6.84 14.85 14.81
C LEU A 219 -6.38 16.18 14.18
N GLU A 220 -6.16 16.22 12.87
CA GLU A 220 -5.82 17.45 12.14
C GLU A 220 -6.91 18.53 12.30
N SER A 221 -8.19 18.15 12.31
CA SER A 221 -9.29 19.09 12.50
C SER A 221 -9.33 19.76 13.88
N GLN A 222 -8.75 19.12 14.89
CA GLN A 222 -8.70 19.63 16.26
C GLN A 222 -7.53 20.61 16.47
N ALA A 223 -6.50 20.56 15.62
CA ALA A 223 -5.30 21.39 15.74
C ALA A 223 -5.53 22.88 15.42
N GLY A 224 -6.68 23.26 14.83
CA GLY A 224 -7.01 24.62 14.42
C GLY A 224 -6.35 25.05 13.10
N GLY A 225 -6.68 26.26 12.59
CA GLY A 225 -6.10 26.81 11.36
C GLY A 225 -6.84 26.47 10.06
N VAL A 226 -6.25 26.86 8.91
CA VAL A 226 -6.81 26.65 7.56
C VAL A 226 -6.90 25.16 7.22
N ASP A 227 -5.88 24.40 7.62
CA ASP A 227 -5.82 22.95 7.41
C ASP A 227 -6.91 22.20 8.19
N ALA A 228 -7.27 22.69 9.40
CA ALA A 228 -8.35 22.12 10.18
C ALA A 228 -9.75 22.29 9.56
N LYS A 229 -9.96 23.33 8.75
CA LYS A 229 -11.21 23.47 7.99
C LYS A 229 -11.26 22.45 6.85
N ARG A 230 -10.17 22.34 6.08
CA ARG A 230 -10.04 21.36 4.99
C ARG A 230 -10.18 19.93 5.49
N ALA A 231 -9.55 19.59 6.62
CA ALA A 231 -9.66 18.27 7.23
C ALA A 231 -11.09 17.91 7.64
N ARG A 232 -11.88 18.88 8.15
CA ARG A 232 -13.31 18.68 8.44
C ARG A 232 -14.14 18.42 7.20
N GLU A 233 -13.92 19.21 6.15
CA GLU A 233 -14.62 19.05 4.87
C GLU A 233 -14.28 17.68 4.25
N THR A 234 -13.01 17.30 4.20
CA THR A 234 -12.59 15.98 3.71
C THR A 234 -13.19 14.86 4.55
N ARG A 235 -13.16 14.95 5.88
CA ARG A 235 -13.77 13.93 6.76
C ARG A 235 -15.27 13.78 6.50
N TYR A 236 -15.99 14.89 6.32
CA TYR A 236 -17.44 14.86 6.02
C TYR A 236 -17.74 14.18 4.68
N LEU A 237 -16.85 14.30 3.70
CA LEU A 237 -16.98 13.62 2.40
C LEU A 237 -16.66 12.13 2.48
N VAL A 238 -15.67 11.75 3.29
CA VAL A 238 -15.14 10.38 3.34
C VAL A 238 -15.92 9.48 4.32
N GLN A 239 -16.46 10.02 5.42
CA GLN A 239 -17.17 9.22 6.43
C GLN A 239 -18.34 8.40 5.85
N PRO A 240 -19.22 8.95 4.99
CA PRO A 240 -20.34 8.18 4.42
C PRO A 240 -19.87 7.02 3.54
N LEU A 241 -18.72 7.16 2.87
CA LEU A 241 -18.13 6.07 2.09
C LEU A 241 -17.65 4.94 2.99
N LEU A 242 -16.97 5.27 4.10
CA LEU A 242 -16.56 4.29 5.10
C LEU A 242 -17.76 3.55 5.69
N ASP A 243 -18.83 4.27 6.03
CA ASP A 243 -20.06 3.67 6.58
C ASP A 243 -20.75 2.74 5.55
N ALA A 244 -20.75 3.12 4.26
CA ALA A 244 -21.28 2.28 3.18
C ALA A 244 -20.46 1.01 2.98
N LEU A 245 -19.12 1.10 3.04
CA LEU A 245 -18.22 -0.06 2.98
C LEU A 245 -18.47 -1.01 4.15
N LYS A 246 -18.55 -0.48 5.38
CA LYS A 246 -18.85 -1.24 6.60
C LYS A 246 -20.17 -1.99 6.55
N SER A 247 -21.18 -1.42 5.89
CA SER A 247 -22.50 -2.06 5.77
C SER A 247 -22.61 -3.08 4.63
N THR A 248 -21.75 -3.00 3.61
CA THR A 248 -21.85 -3.82 2.40
C THR A 248 -20.89 -4.99 2.37
N VAL A 249 -19.66 -4.77 2.84
CA VAL A 249 -18.71 -5.85 3.06
C VAL A 249 -19.16 -6.56 4.33
N ARG A 250 -19.02 -7.90 4.41
CA ARG A 250 -19.17 -8.62 5.69
C ARG A 250 -18.05 -8.15 6.61
N TRP A 251 -18.27 -7.00 7.21
CA TRP A 251 -17.32 -6.35 8.09
C TRP A 251 -17.36 -7.10 9.40
N ASN A 252 -16.58 -8.17 9.47
CA ASN A 252 -16.42 -8.92 10.68
C ASN A 252 -15.39 -8.17 11.53
N ASP A 253 -15.84 -7.52 12.60
CA ASP A 253 -14.97 -6.77 13.50
C ASP A 253 -13.82 -7.63 14.04
N ASP A 254 -14.02 -8.94 14.17
CA ASP A 254 -12.96 -9.87 14.59
C ASP A 254 -11.94 -10.15 13.47
N GLU A 255 -12.36 -10.10 12.21
CA GLU A 255 -11.46 -10.23 11.06
C GLU A 255 -10.64 -8.95 10.86
N VAL A 256 -11.26 -7.78 11.07
CA VAL A 256 -10.57 -6.49 11.07
C VAL A 256 -9.62 -6.37 12.26
N LYS A 257 -10.02 -6.82 13.46
CA LYS A 257 -9.11 -6.92 14.61
C LYS A 257 -7.96 -7.88 14.35
N ASN A 258 -8.22 -9.02 13.69
CA ASN A 258 -7.17 -9.97 13.31
C ASN A 258 -6.23 -9.42 12.24
N GLN A 259 -6.71 -8.60 11.30
CA GLN A 259 -5.84 -7.90 10.35
C GLN A 259 -5.01 -6.82 11.05
N ARG A 260 -5.62 -6.04 11.97
CA ARG A 260 -4.90 -5.06 12.80
C ARG A 260 -3.87 -5.71 13.74
N SER A 261 -4.12 -6.94 14.21
CA SER A 261 -3.20 -7.69 15.11
C SER A 261 -2.15 -8.52 14.37
N ARG A 262 -2.31 -8.74 13.07
CA ARG A 262 -1.27 -9.28 12.17
C ARG A 262 -0.27 -8.22 11.70
N GLY A 263 -0.46 -6.95 12.06
CA GLY A 263 0.41 -5.81 11.72
C GLY A 263 1.42 -5.42 12.79
#